data_AF-A0A973T4U8-F1
#
_entry.id   AF-A0A973T4U8-F1
#
_cell.length_a   1.000
_cell.length_b   1.000
_cell.length_c   1.000
_cell.angle_alpha   90.00
_cell.angle_beta   90.00
_cell.angle_gamma   90.00
#
_symmetry.space_group_name_H-M   'P 1'
#
loop_
_entity.id
_entity.type
_entity.pdbx_description
1 polymer ?
#
loop_
_entity_poly.entity_id
_entity_poly.type
_entity_poly.pdbx_seq_one_letter_code
_entity_poly.pdbx_strand_id
1 'polypeptide(L)' 'MGAREDIVRATQEGRTAGEQGDPPTVCPYPGTSTLRTAWIRGYARARPVADEVDQDVAD' A
#
# COMPACT_ATOMS: atom_id res chain seq x y z
N MET A 1 10.95 16.64 12.94
CA MET A 1 9.97 16.04 12.03
C MET A 1 8.75 15.71 12.83
N GLY A 2 7.60 16.28 12.48
CA GLY A 2 6.35 16.10 13.21
C GLY A 2 5.63 14.83 12.78
N ALA A 3 4.83 14.24 13.69
CA ALA A 3 4.05 13.02 13.42
C ALA A 3 3.24 13.06 12.11
N ARG A 4 2.78 14.25 11.70
CA ARG A 4 2.07 14.45 10.42
C ARG A 4 2.97 14.27 9.20
N GLU A 5 4.20 14.78 9.24
CA GLU A 5 5.16 14.67 8.13
C GLU A 5 5.56 13.21 7.92
N ASP A 6 5.74 12.46 9.01
CA ASP A 6 6.08 11.04 8.95
C ASP A 6 4.94 10.21 8.37
N ILE A 7 3.68 10.52 8.71
CA ILE A 7 2.50 9.88 8.11
C ILE A 7 2.43 10.15 6.60
N VAL A 8 2.69 11.40 6.18
CA VAL A 8 2.69 11.77 4.75
C VAL A 8 3.81 11.04 4.01
N ARG A 9 5.01 10.96 4.60
CA ARG A 9 6.14 10.22 4.03
C ARG A 9 5.82 8.73 3.90
N ALA A 10 5.33 8.09 4.97
CA ALA A 10 4.95 6.68 4.95
C ALA A 10 3.89 6.39 3.88
N THR A 11 2.91 7.29 3.70
CA THR A 11 1.89 7.15 2.64
C THR A 11 2.51 7.19 1.24
N GLN A 12 3.47 8.08 1.00
CA GLN A 12 4.14 8.20 -0.30
C GLN A 12 5.02 6.98 -0.59
N GLU A 13 5.79 6.53 0.39
CA GLU A 13 6.61 5.30 0.27
C GLU A 13 5.73 4.08 -0.06
N GLY A 14 4.57 3.96 0.59
CA GLY A 14 3.62 2.90 0.30
C GLY A 14 3.11 2.96 -1.14
N ARG A 15 2.72 4.15 -1.61
CA ARG A 15 2.28 4.36 -3.00
C ARG A 15 3.37 3.90 -3.97
N THR A 16 4.60 4.36 -3.79
CA THR A 16 5.72 4.00 -4.68
C THR A 16 5.95 2.48 -4.71
N ALA A 17 5.92 1.81 -3.56
CA ALA A 17 6.01 0.35 -3.52
C ALA A 17 4.86 -0.34 -4.29
N GLY A 18 3.64 0.20 -4.20
CA GLY A 18 2.49 -0.30 -4.96
C GLY A 18 2.66 -0.11 -6.47
N GLU A 19 3.12 1.06 -6.90
CA GLU A 19 3.37 1.39 -8.32
C GLU A 19 4.48 0.52 -8.93
N GLN A 20 5.50 0.18 -8.14
CA GLN A 20 6.58 -0.71 -8.55
C GLN A 20 6.19 -2.20 -8.56
N GLY A 21 5.05 -2.55 -7.94
CA GLY A 21 4.65 -3.95 -7.76
C GLY A 21 5.45 -4.69 -6.69
N ASP A 22 6.10 -3.98 -5.77
CA ASP A 22 6.80 -4.58 -4.64
C ASP A 22 5.83 -5.34 -3.73
N PRO A 23 6.25 -6.42 -3.04
CA PRO A 23 5.37 -7.13 -2.11
C PRO A 23 5.12 -6.30 -0.83
N PRO A 24 3.97 -6.43 -0.16
CA PRO A 24 3.64 -5.65 1.06
C PRO A 24 4.55 -5.95 2.26
N THR A 25 5.35 -7.02 2.19
CA THR A 25 6.35 -7.40 3.20
C THR A 25 7.55 -6.44 3.26
N VAL A 26 7.75 -5.59 2.24
CA VAL A 26 8.81 -4.56 2.25
C VAL A 26 8.50 -3.37 3.16
N CYS A 27 7.28 -3.28 3.70
CA CYS A 27 6.89 -2.22 4.61
C CYS A 27 7.84 -2.15 5.83
N PRO A 28 8.62 -1.07 6.02
CA PRO A 28 9.64 -0.99 7.05
C PRO A 28 9.06 -0.72 8.45
N TYR A 29 7.80 -0.30 8.52
CA TYR A 29 7.16 0.10 9.77
C TYR A 29 6.64 -1.11 10.58
N PRO A 30 6.83 -1.13 11.91
CA PRO A 30 6.36 -2.23 12.75
C PRO A 30 4.83 -2.33 12.79
N GLY A 31 4.32 -3.53 13.08
CA GLY A 31 2.90 -3.89 13.06
C GLY A 31 1.95 -2.93 13.80
N THR A 32 2.41 -2.39 14.91
CA THR A 32 1.63 -1.53 15.82
C THR A 32 1.72 -0.04 15.49
N SER A 33 2.53 0.35 14.51
CA SER A 33 2.78 1.77 14.19
C SER A 33 1.69 2.36 13.29
N THR A 34 1.22 3.56 13.61
CA THR A 34 0.37 4.38 12.74
C THR A 34 1.00 4.61 11.37
N LEU A 35 2.35 4.62 11.28
CA LEU A 35 3.06 4.76 10.01
C LEU A 35 2.85 3.53 9.10
N ARG A 36 2.73 2.33 9.66
CA ARG A 36 2.39 1.12 8.90
C ARG A 36 1.01 1.24 8.27
N THR A 37 0.03 1.75 9.02
CA THR A 37 -1.32 2.01 8.49
C THR A 37 -1.29 3.02 7.35
N ALA A 38 -0.51 4.10 7.49
CA ALA A 38 -0.35 5.10 6.43
C ALA A 38 0.29 4.51 5.17
N TRP A 39 1.35 3.72 5.34
CA TRP A 39 2.03 3.01 4.25
C TRP A 39 1.10 2.04 3.51
N ILE A 40 0.38 1.19 4.25
CA ILE A 40 -0.55 0.21 3.66
C ILE A 40 -1.64 0.90 2.82
N ARG A 41 -2.16 2.04 3.28
CA ARG A 41 -3.15 2.83 2.52
C ARG A 41 -2.59 3.37 1.21
N GLY A 42 -1.35 3.88 1.22
CA GLY A 42 -0.67 4.32 0.01
C GLY A 42 -0.48 3.17 -0.98
N TYR A 43 0.03 2.04 -0.48
CA TYR A 43 0.28 0.83 -1.25
C TYR A 43 -0.97 0.25 -1.90
N ALA A 44 -2.03 0.04 -1.11
CA ALA A 44 -3.27 -0.55 -1.58
C ALA A 44 -3.96 0.28 -2.68
N ARG A 45 -3.78 1.61 -2.66
CA ARG A 45 -4.35 2.50 -3.67
C ARG A 45 -3.59 2.48 -5.00
N ALA A 46 -2.32 2.11 -4.97
CA ALA A 46 -1.42 2.23 -6.11
C ALA A 46 -1.03 0.89 -6.73
N ARG A 47 -1.18 -0.21 -5.98
CA ARG A 47 -0.98 -1.56 -6.52
C ARG A 47 -1.91 -1.76 -7.72
N PRO A 48 -1.42 -2.28 -8.85
CA PRO A 48 -2.29 -2.76 -9.90
C PRO A 48 -3.15 -3.87 -9.29
N VAL A 49 -4.47 -3.68 -9.30
CA VAL A 49 -5.40 -4.77 -9.04
C VAL A 49 -5.23 -5.69 -10.23
N ALA A 50 -4.64 -6.86 -10.03
CA ALA A 50 -4.73 -7.92 -11.02
C ALA A 50 -6.23 -8.16 -11.21
N ASP A 51 -6.74 -7.73 -12.35
CA ASP A 51 -8.12 -7.79 -12.75
C ASP A 51 -8.59 -9.24 -12.54
N GLU A 52 -9.48 -9.46 -11.58
CA GLU A 52 -10.24 -10.70 -11.45
C GLU A 52 -11.26 -10.74 -12.60
N VAL A 53 -10.79 -10.88 -13.83
CA VAL A 53 -11.58 -11.37 -14.96
C VAL A 53 -11.62 -12.89 -14.90
N ASP A 54 -12.39 -13.43 -13.96
CA ASP A 54 -12.88 -14.82 -14.00
C ASP A 54 -14.19 -14.95 -13.19
N GLN A 55 -15.19 -14.12 -13.50
CA GLN A 55 -16.52 -14.20 -12.87
C GLN A 55 -17.64 -13.97 -13.90
N ASP A 56 -17.58 -14.60 -15.09
CA ASP A 56 -18.74 -14.71 -16.00
C ASP A 56 -18.63 -15.99 -16.85
N VAL A 57 -18.62 -17.15 -16.17
CA VAL A 57 -18.98 -18.44 -16.76
C VAL A 57 -20.32 -18.86 -16.17
N ALA A 58 -21.43 -18.46 -16.82
CA ALA A 58 -22.67 -19.23 -16.99
C ALA A 58 -23.82 -18.34 -17.50
N ASP A 59 -24.17 -18.48 -18.78
CA ASP A 59 -25.56 -18.76 -19.22
C ASP A 59 -25.51 -19.59 -20.52
#